data_AF-A0A1X4NEH4-F1
#
_entry.id   AF-A0A1X4NEH4-F1
#
_cell.length_a   1.000
_cell.length_b   1.000
_cell.length_c   1.000
_cell.angle_alpha   90.00
_cell.angle_beta   90.00
_cell.angle_gamma   90.00
#
_symmetry.space_group_name_H-M   'P 1'
#
loop_
_entity.id
_entity.type
_entity.pdbx_description
1 polymer ?
#
loop_
_entity_poly.entity_id
_entity_poly.type
_entity_poly.pdbx_seq_one_letter_code
_entity_poly.pdbx_strand_id
1 'polypeptide(L)' 'MAKVTIDGKEYDTEMLSEEARNNIQNIQYCEQRLAELKREMALAQTARNAYARVLASALPKDA' A
#
# COMPACT_ATOMS: atom_id res chain seq x y z
N MET A 1 16.25 22.16 -12.32
CA MET A 1 14.82 22.17 -11.98
C MET A 1 14.31 20.75 -11.90
N ALA A 2 14.14 20.24 -10.68
CA ALA A 2 13.53 18.93 -10.47
C ALA A 2 12.03 19.04 -10.75
N LYS A 3 11.46 18.08 -11.47
CA LYS A 3 10.05 18.08 -11.84
C LYS A 3 9.32 16.95 -11.13
N VAL A 4 8.09 17.22 -10.70
CA VAL A 4 7.19 16.25 -10.07
C VAL A 4 5.91 16.16 -10.89
N THR A 5 5.42 14.94 -11.11
CA THR A 5 4.12 14.73 -11.75
C THR A 5 3.06 14.50 -10.69
N ILE A 6 2.02 15.34 -10.67
CA ILE A 6 0.88 15.25 -9.75
C ILE A 6 -0.38 15.24 -10.62
N ASP A 7 -1.25 14.24 -10.48
CA ASP A 7 -2.47 14.06 -11.28
C ASP A 7 -2.23 14.13 -12.80
N GLY A 8 -1.09 13.60 -13.26
CA GLY A 8 -0.71 13.60 -14.68
C GLY A 8 -0.23 14.95 -15.22
N LYS A 9 -0.11 15.98 -14.38
CA LYS A 9 0.48 17.27 -14.73
C LYS A 9 1.89 17.39 -14.16
N GLU A 10 2.79 17.90 -14.97
CA GLU A 10 4.18 18.12 -14.59
C GLU A 10 4.35 19.49 -13.94
N TYR A 11 4.93 19.53 -12.75
CA TYR A 11 5.20 20.73 -11.99
C TYR A 11 6.70 20.90 -11.77
N ASP A 12 7.17 22.12 -11.92
CA ASP A 12 8.51 22.48 -11.49
C ASP A 12 8.52 22.61 -9.97
N THR A 13 9.31 21.77 -9.30
CA THR A 13 9.39 21.78 -7.83
C THR A 13 9.94 23.08 -7.26
N GLU A 14 10.71 23.84 -8.05
CA GLU A 14 11.25 25.15 -7.62
C GLU A 14 10.18 26.25 -7.70
N MET A 15 9.10 26.03 -8.45
CA MET A 15 7.96 26.96 -8.55
C MET A 15 6.83 26.66 -7.56
N LEU A 16 6.94 25.58 -6.79
CA LEU A 16 5.96 25.20 -5.77
C LEU A 16 6.18 25.96 -4.46
N SER A 17 5.08 26.27 -3.76
CA SER A 17 5.18 26.80 -2.39
C SER A 17 5.85 25.78 -1.46
N GLU A 18 6.41 26.26 -0.34
CA GLU A 18 6.96 25.38 0.69
C GLU A 18 5.91 24.40 1.22
N GLU A 19 4.69 24.87 1.46
CA GLU A 19 3.56 24.04 1.87
C GLU A 19 3.25 22.93 0.85
N ALA A 20 3.24 23.24 -0.45
CA ALA A 20 2.99 22.26 -1.49
C ALA A 20 4.09 21.18 -1.51
N ARG A 21 5.37 21.57 -1.37
CA ARG A 21 6.48 20.62 -1.29
C ARG A 21 6.39 19.71 -0.07
N ASN A 22 6.04 20.26 1.10
CA ASN A 22 5.86 19.49 2.33
C ASN A 22 4.72 18.48 2.20
N ASN A 23 3.59 18.90 1.61
CA ASN A 23 2.45 18.01 1.39
C ASN A 23 2.77 16.87 0.41
N ILE A 24 3.56 17.13 -0.64
CA ILE A 24 4.04 16.06 -1.55
C ILE A 24 4.85 15.02 -0.79
N GLN A 25 5.78 15.44 0.08
CA GLN A 25 6.57 14.52 0.90
C GLN A 25 5.69 13.69 1.84
N ASN A 26 4.70 14.34 2.47
CA ASN A 26 3.74 13.65 3.34
C ASN A 26 2.93 12.61 2.57
N ILE A 27 2.46 12.93 1.36
CA ILE A 27 1.73 11.99 0.48
C ILE A 27 2.63 10.81 0.12
N GLN A 28 3.87 11.06 -0.31
CA GLN A 28 4.82 9.99 -0.65
C GLN A 28 5.09 9.06 0.54
N TYR A 29 5.21 9.62 1.74
CA TYR A 29 5.34 8.84 2.96
C TYR A 29 4.10 7.97 3.22
N CYS A 30 2.90 8.54 3.13
CA CYS A 30 1.65 7.81 3.27
C CYS A 30 1.52 6.67 2.25
N GLU A 31 1.87 6.92 0.98
CA GLU A 31 1.87 5.91 -0.08
C GLU A 31 2.82 4.75 0.26
N GLN A 32 4.02 5.05 0.78
CA GLN A 32 4.95 4.02 1.22
C GLN A 32 4.37 3.16 2.35
N ARG A 33 3.72 3.79 3.36
CA ARG A 33 3.05 3.08 4.46
C ARG A 33 1.89 2.21 3.94
N LEU A 34 1.09 2.72 3.01
CA LEU A 34 0.00 1.95 2.39
C LEU A 34 0.55 0.74 1.62
N ALA A 35 1.66 0.90 0.91
CA ALA A 35 2.31 -0.21 0.21
C ALA A 35 2.83 -1.29 1.19
N GLU A 36 3.34 -0.90 2.36
CA GLU A 36 3.74 -1.82 3.43
C GLU A 36 2.55 -2.60 3.99
N LEU A 37 1.48 -1.92 4.38
CA LEU A 37 0.26 -2.54 4.90
C LEU A 37 -0.35 -3.53 3.89
N LYS A 38 -0.35 -3.19 2.59
CA LYS A 38 -0.80 -4.12 1.53
C LYS A 38 0.03 -5.41 1.49
N ARG A 39 1.35 -5.33 1.72
CA ARG A 39 2.22 -6.52 1.78
C ARG A 39 1.92 -7.37 3.00
N GLU A 40 1.76 -6.75 4.18
CA GLU A 40 1.40 -7.46 5.41
C GLU A 40 0.03 -8.14 5.29
N MET A 41 -0.95 -7.46 4.71
CA MET A 41 -2.26 -8.01 4.43
C MET A 41 -2.17 -9.24 3.50
N ALA A 42 -1.37 -9.17 2.43
CA ALA A 42 -1.17 -10.30 1.52
C ALA A 42 -0.54 -11.51 2.22
N LEU A 43 0.41 -11.27 3.12
CA LEU A 43 1.02 -12.31 3.96
C LEU A 43 -0.04 -12.96 4.86
N ALA A 44 -0.80 -12.16 5.60
CA ALA A 44 -1.86 -12.65 6.48
C ALA A 44 -2.93 -13.43 5.72
N GLN A 45 -3.34 -12.95 4.55
CA GLN A 45 -4.30 -13.63 3.69
C GLN A 45 -3.79 -15.00 3.22
N THR A 46 -2.51 -15.09 2.87
CA THR A 46 -1.87 -16.35 2.47
C THR A 46 -1.89 -17.36 3.62
N ALA A 47 -1.49 -16.94 4.83
CA ALA A 47 -1.52 -17.78 6.02
C ALA A 47 -2.95 -18.24 6.35
N ARG A 48 -3.92 -17.32 6.36
CA ARG A 48 -5.35 -17.63 6.56
C ARG A 48 -5.83 -18.69 5.58
N ASN A 49 -5.51 -18.55 4.30
CA ASN A 49 -5.92 -19.49 3.27
C ASN A 49 -5.29 -20.87 3.47
N ALA A 50 -4.03 -20.93 3.92
CA ALA A 50 -3.38 -22.19 4.26
C ALA A 50 -4.06 -22.89 5.44
N TYR A 51 -4.33 -22.16 6.53
CA TYR A 51 -5.02 -22.70 7.69
C TYR A 51 -6.45 -23.14 7.38
N ALA A 52 -7.18 -22.40 6.53
CA ALA A 52 -8.51 -22.79 6.09
C ALA A 52 -8.52 -24.13 5.34
N ARG A 53 -7.50 -24.41 4.50
CA ARG A 53 -7.36 -25.70 3.81
C ARG A 53 -7.07 -26.85 4.78
N VAL A 54 -6.20 -26.61 5.76
CA VAL A 54 -5.89 -27.59 6.81
C VAL A 54 -7.16 -27.90 7.61
N LEU A 55 -7.88 -26.87 8.04
CA LEU A 55 -9.15 -27.02 8.76
C LEU A 55 -10.17 -27.81 7.95
N ALA A 56 -10.38 -27.47 6.68
CA ALA A 56 -11.31 -28.19 5.81
C ALA A 56 -10.99 -29.69 5.68
N SER A 57 -9.71 -30.06 5.79
CA SER A 57 -9.27 -31.46 5.75
C SER A 57 -9.43 -32.19 7.09
N ALA A 58 -9.41 -31.44 8.19
CA ALA A 58 -9.57 -31.95 9.55
C ALA A 58 -11.04 -32.01 10.02
N LEU A 59 -11.94 -31.30 9.34
CA LEU A 59 -13.36 -31.35 9.63
C LEU A 59 -13.95 -32.72 9.22
N PRO A 60 -14.93 -33.24 9.98
CA PRO A 60 -15.63 -34.46 9.61
C PRO A 60 -16.24 -34.30 8.21
N LYS A 61 -16.03 -35.29 7.35
CA LYS A 61 -16.71 -35.38 6.05
C LYS A 61 -18.07 -36.04 6.27
N ASP A 62 -18.98 -35.26 6.83
CA ASP A 62 -20.33 -35.65 7.25
C ASP A 62 -20.40 -36.79 8.29
N ALA A 63 -21.49 -36.79 9.05
CA ALA A 63 -22.00 -37.91 9.83
C ALA A 63 -23.13 -38.57 9.03
#